data_AF-A0A0Q8PWK7-F1
#
_entry.id   AF-A0A0Q8PWK7-F1
#
_cell.length_a   1.000
_cell.length_b   1.000
_cell.length_c   1.000
_cell.angle_alpha   90.00
_cell.angle_beta   90.00
_cell.angle_gamma   90.00
#
_symmetry.space_group_name_H-M   'P 1'
#
loop_
_entity.id
_entity.type
_entity.pdbx_description
1 polymer ?
#
loop_
_entity_poly.entity_id
_entity_poly.type
_entity_poly.pdbx_seq_one_letter_code
_entity_poly.pdbx_strand_id
1 'polypeptide(L)'
;MRFEQQETLVIYVSPGLHGKWDVAEKGFDQPLASFNGKEDAYAYAAALRSATPGATALVEDDDGFSPLPMQIDGQRNLDGASRPGDSTG
;
A
#
# COMPACT_ATOMS: atom_id res chain seq x y z
N MET A 1 -33.84 5.56 3.33
CA MET A 1 -32.51 5.86 2.75
C MET A 1 -31.53 5.03 3.56
N ARG A 2 -31.03 3.95 2.98
CA ARG A 2 -30.13 3.00 3.65
C ARG A 2 -28.77 3.69 3.57
N PHE A 3 -28.28 4.16 4.71
CA PHE A 3 -26.91 4.63 4.85
C PHE A 3 -26.04 3.46 4.43
N GLU A 4 -25.49 3.56 3.21
CA GLU A 4 -24.48 2.67 2.71
C GLU A 4 -23.37 2.73 3.75
N GLN A 5 -23.33 1.71 4.60
CA GLN A 5 -22.19 1.47 5.47
C GLN A 5 -21.03 1.41 4.49
N GLN A 6 -20.19 2.44 4.53
CA GLN A 6 -18.88 2.42 3.91
C GLN A 6 -18.14 1.34 4.69
N GLU A 7 -18.40 0.08 4.35
CA GLU A 7 -17.63 -1.05 4.84
C GLU A 7 -16.21 -0.71 4.48
N THR A 8 -15.46 -0.34 5.51
CA THR A 8 -14.09 0.13 5.39
C THR A 8 -13.35 -1.07 4.85
N LEU A 9 -13.05 -1.03 3.55
CA LEU A 9 -12.46 -2.15 2.83
C LEU A 9 -11.06 -2.35 3.40
N VAL A 10 -10.89 -3.34 4.28
CA VAL A 10 -9.60 -3.63 4.90
C VAL A 10 -8.94 -4.76 4.12
N ILE A 11 -7.84 -4.45 3.47
CA ILE A 11 -7.02 -5.37 2.71
C ILE A 11 -5.92 -5.88 3.65
N TYR A 12 -5.76 -7.19 3.74
CA TYR A 12 -4.71 -7.86 4.51
C TYR A 12 -3.73 -8.52 3.56
N VAL A 13 -2.45 -8.29 3.79
CA VAL A 13 -1.35 -8.98 3.13
C VAL A 13 -0.70 -9.89 4.15
N SER A 14 -0.73 -11.20 3.94
CA SER A 14 -0.20 -12.18 4.90
C SER A 14 0.76 -13.15 4.21
N PRO A 15 1.81 -13.62 4.89
CA PRO A 15 2.60 -14.74 4.42
C PRO A 15 1.72 -15.99 4.32
N GLY A 16 1.49 -16.41 3.09
CA GLY A 16 0.73 -17.59 2.71
C GLY A 16 1.53 -18.89 2.78
N LEU A 17 0.87 -19.99 2.41
CA LEU A 17 1.51 -21.30 2.33
C LEU A 17 2.58 -21.33 1.22
N HIS A 18 3.69 -22.03 1.48
CA HIS A 18 4.81 -22.24 0.56
C HIS A 18 5.62 -20.98 0.22
N GLY A 19 5.72 -20.02 1.16
CA GLY A 19 6.49 -18.79 0.96
C GLY A 19 5.84 -17.82 -0.03
N LYS A 20 4.54 -17.98 -0.24
CA LYS A 20 3.71 -17.05 -1.01
C LYS A 20 3.19 -15.96 -0.09
N TRP A 21 2.57 -14.95 -0.70
CA TRP A 21 1.95 -13.83 -0.04
C TRP A 21 0.51 -13.74 -0.52
N ASP A 22 -0.41 -13.92 0.40
CA ASP A 22 -1.83 -13.89 0.14
C ASP A 22 -2.39 -12.50 0.45
N VAL A 23 -3.13 -11.94 -0.49
CA VAL A 23 -3.85 -10.68 -0.32
C VAL A 23 -5.33 -11.02 -0.16
N ALA A 24 -5.90 -10.75 1.00
CA ALA A 24 -7.29 -11.01 1.32
C ALA A 24 -8.00 -9.72 1.74
N GLU A 25 -9.32 -9.69 1.62
CA GLU A 25 -10.13 -8.58 2.10
C GLU A 25 -10.94 -9.00 3.33
N LYS A 26 -11.12 -8.07 4.27
CA LYS A 26 -11.91 -8.29 5.47
C LYS A 26 -13.36 -8.62 5.11
N GLY A 27 -13.76 -9.84 5.45
CA GLY A 27 -15.10 -10.36 5.13
C GLY A 27 -15.10 -11.40 4.02
N PHE A 28 -13.96 -11.63 3.36
CA PHE A 28 -13.78 -12.71 2.39
C PHE A 28 -13.01 -13.88 3.04
N ASP A 29 -13.55 -15.09 2.87
CA ASP A 29 -12.95 -16.34 3.35
C ASP A 29 -11.73 -16.77 2.51
N GLN A 30 -11.62 -16.25 1.28
CA GLN A 30 -10.60 -16.63 0.32
C GLN A 30 -9.72 -15.44 -0.06
N PRO A 31 -8.39 -15.63 -0.25
CA PRO A 31 -7.53 -14.57 -0.75
C PRO A 31 -7.95 -14.13 -2.16
N LEU A 32 -7.99 -12.82 -2.38
CA LEU A 32 -8.22 -12.19 -3.68
C LEU A 32 -7.12 -12.58 -4.68
N ALA A 33 -5.88 -12.60 -4.21
CA ALA A 33 -4.73 -12.93 -5.02
C ALA A 33 -3.60 -13.51 -4.16
N SER A 34 -2.82 -14.42 -4.74
CA SER A 34 -1.64 -15.01 -4.12
C SER A 34 -0.42 -14.68 -4.99
N PHE A 35 0.62 -14.13 -4.38
CA PHE A 35 1.86 -13.74 -5.04
C PHE A 35 3.04 -14.55 -4.50
N ASN A 36 4.08 -14.72 -5.31
CA ASN A 36 5.31 -15.39 -4.87
C ASN A 36 6.26 -14.43 -4.14
N GLY A 37 6.13 -13.12 -4.40
CA GLY A 37 6.96 -12.07 -3.81
C GLY A 37 6.17 -11.18 -2.87
N LYS A 38 6.81 -10.78 -1.77
CA LYS A 38 6.30 -9.76 -0.84
C LYS A 38 6.01 -8.46 -1.58
N GLU A 39 6.95 -8.02 -2.41
CA GLU A 39 6.87 -6.75 -3.16
C GLU A 39 5.64 -6.71 -4.09
N ASP A 40 5.33 -7.80 -4.80
CA ASP A 40 4.16 -7.89 -5.67
C ASP A 40 2.84 -7.81 -4.88
N ALA A 41 2.74 -8.54 -3.76
CA ALA A 41 1.57 -8.49 -2.90
C ALA A 41 1.33 -7.09 -2.31
N TYR A 42 2.42 -6.42 -1.92
CA TYR A 42 2.38 -5.06 -1.39
C TYR A 42 1.92 -4.06 -2.44
N ALA A 43 2.49 -4.12 -3.65
CA ALA A 43 2.10 -3.25 -4.75
C ALA A 43 0.62 -3.44 -5.11
N TYR A 44 0.14 -4.69 -5.10
CA TYR A 44 -1.26 -5.00 -5.36
C TYR A 44 -2.18 -4.42 -4.28
N ALA A 45 -1.85 -4.62 -3.00
CA ALA A 45 -2.63 -4.07 -1.89
C ALA A 45 -2.61 -2.53 -1.85
N ALA A 46 -1.47 -1.91 -2.17
CA ALA A 46 -1.36 -0.45 -2.29
C ALA A 46 -2.21 0.10 -3.44
N ALA A 47 -2.21 -0.57 -4.60
CA ALA A 47 -3.03 -0.20 -5.75
C ALA A 47 -4.53 -0.33 -5.44
N LEU A 48 -4.95 -1.41 -4.78
CA LEU A 48 -6.32 -1.61 -4.29
C LEU A 48 -6.75 -0.49 -3.34
N ARG A 49 -5.89 -0.16 -2.38
CA ARG A 49 -6.14 0.94 -1.45
C ARG A 49 -6.26 2.28 -2.15
N SER A 50 -5.46 2.51 -3.19
CA SER A 50 -5.50 3.75 -3.96
C SER A 50 -6.73 3.84 -4.88
N ALA A 51 -7.21 2.71 -5.38
CA ALA A 51 -8.41 2.63 -6.22
C ALA A 51 -9.71 2.83 -5.42
N THR A 52 -9.72 2.41 -4.15
CA THR A 52 -10.90 2.49 -3.28
C THR A 52 -10.70 3.55 -2.18
N PRO A 53 -11.31 4.75 -2.30
CA PRO A 53 -11.21 5.78 -1.28
C PRO A 53 -11.84 5.32 0.04
N GLY A 54 -11.04 5.28 1.12
CA GLY A 54 -11.46 4.78 2.44
C GLY A 54 -11.06 3.33 2.72
N ALA A 55 -10.41 2.65 1.77
CA ALA A 55 -9.80 1.36 2.02
C ALA A 55 -8.53 1.49 2.88
N THR A 56 -8.27 0.50 3.72
CA THR A 56 -7.06 0.41 4.56
C THR A 56 -6.30 -0.85 4.18
N ALA A 57 -5.03 -0.74 3.82
CA ALA A 57 -4.19 -1.91 3.56
C ALA A 57 -3.23 -2.13 4.74
N LEU A 58 -3.34 -3.31 5.34
CA LEU A 58 -2.53 -3.80 6.44
C LEU A 58 -1.68 -4.95 5.92
N VAL A 59 -0.44 -5.01 6.38
CA VAL A 59 0.45 -6.11 6.06
C VAL A 59 0.97 -6.76 7.32
N GLU A 60 0.90 -8.08 7.36
CA GLU A 60 1.51 -8.92 8.37
C GLU A 60 3.01 -9.07 8.06
N ASP A 61 3.82 -8.51 8.95
CA ASP A 61 5.28 -8.62 9.00
C ASP A 61 5.72 -9.33 10.28
N ASP A 62 7.03 -9.56 10.44
CA ASP A 62 7.63 -10.18 11.64
C ASP A 62 7.26 -9.42 12.94
N ASP A 63 7.09 -8.09 12.85
CA ASP A 63 6.64 -7.21 13.94
C ASP A 63 5.10 -7.13 14.10
N GLY A 64 4.33 -7.87 13.28
CA GLY A 64 2.86 -7.86 13.27
C GLY A 64 2.26 -7.03 12.12
N PHE A 65 1.04 -6.52 12.31
CA PHE A 65 0.31 -5.80 11.26
C PHE A 65 0.77 -4.34 11.14
N SER A 66 1.50 -4.02 10.08
CA SER A 66 1.91 -2.67 9.73
C SER A 66 0.98 -2.05 8.67
N PRO A 67 0.55 -0.79 8.81
CA PRO A 67 -0.14 -0.11 7.72
C PRO A 67 0.83 0.12 6.56
N LEU A 68 0.42 -0.24 5.35
CA LEU A 68 1.21 -0.01 4.15
C LEU A 68 1.53 1.49 4.02
N PRO A 69 2.80 1.89 3.93
CA PRO A 69 3.13 3.29 3.72
C PRO A 69 2.42 3.75 2.45
N MET A 70 1.74 4.89 2.54
CA MET A 70 1.22 5.56 1.35
C MET A 70 2.42 5.85 0.47
N GLN A 71 2.56 5.14 -0.65
CA GLN A 71 3.40 5.58 -1.74
C GLN A 71 2.76 6.87 -2.25
N ILE A 72 3.01 7.96 -1.53
CA ILE A 72 2.87 9.30 -2.05
C ILE A 72 3.86 9.30 -3.21
N ASP A 73 3.34 9.36 -4.43
CA ASP A 73 4.10 9.63 -5.66
C ASP A 73 5.00 10.86 -5.44
N GLY A 74 6.17 10.59 -4.88
CA GLY A 74 7.16 11.55 -4.44
C GLY A 74 8.38 11.46 -5.33
N GLN A 75 8.18 11.30 -6.64
CA GLN A 75 9.24 11.58 -7.63
C GLN A 75 9.01 12.93 -8.29
N ARG A 76 8.74 13.96 -7.48
CA ARG A 76 9.15 15.34 -7.78
C ARG A 76 10.56 15.54 -7.21
N ASN A 77 11.53 14.83 -7.78
CA ASN A 77 12.92 15.21 -7.65
C ASN A 77 13.17 16.33 -8.69
N LEU A 78 12.61 17.51 -8.41
CA LEU A 78 12.95 18.78 -9.06
C LEU A 78 13.97 19.51 -8.18
N ASP A 79 14.91 18.76 -7.60
CA ASP A 79 16.03 19.29 -6.83
C ASP A 79 17.20 19.56 -7.79
N GLY A 80 16.95 20.41 -8.79
CA GLY A 80 17.97 21.05 -9.62
C GLY A 80 18.25 22.46 -9.12
N ALA A 81 18.56 22.58 -7.82
CA ALA A 81 19.05 23.82 -7.24
C ALA A 81 20.43 24.16 -7.82
N SER A 82 20.48 25.09 -8.78
CA SER A 82 21.67 25.86 -9.09
C SER A 82 21.31 27.34 -9.08
N ARG A 83 21.24 27.92 -7.88
CA ARG A 83 21.47 29.35 -7.69
C ARG A 83 22.99 29.55 -7.51
N PRO A 84 23.71 30.15 -8.47
CA PRO A 84 24.94 30.84 -8.12
C PRO A 84 24.57 32.28 -7.77
N GLY A 85 24.35 32.53 -6.49
CA GLY A 85 24.64 33.84 -5.92
C GLY A 85 26.09 33.80 -5.48
N ASP A 86 27.00 34.34 -6.29
CA ASP A 86 28.33 34.72 -5.83
C ASP A 86 28.57 36.19 -6.24
N SER A 87 28.41 37.06 -5.24
CA SER A 87 28.98 38.40 -5.25
C SER A 87 30.43 38.29 -4.81
N THR A 88 31.39 38.88 -5.54
CA THR A 88 32.56 39.62 -5.03
C THR A 88 33.44 40.08 -6.21
N GLY A 89 33.72 41.38 -6.29
CA GLY A 89 34.75 41.97 -7.17
C GLY A 89 34.37 43.33 -7.75
#